data_AF-A0A3M1Q1T9-F1
#
_entry.id   AF-A0A3M1Q1T9-F1
#
_cell.length_a   1.000
_cell.length_b   1.000
_cell.length_c   1.000
_cell.angle_alpha   90.00
_cell.angle_beta   90.00
_cell.angle_gamma   90.00
#
_symmetry.space_group_name_H-M   'P 1'
#
loop_
_entity.id
_entity.type
_entity.pdbx_description
1 polymer ?
#
loop_
_entity_poly.entity_id
_entity_poly.type
_entity_poly.pdbx_seq_one_letter_code
_entity_poly.pdbx_strand_id
1 'polypeptide(L)'
;GIAKGSGMIRPDMATMLAFLFTNARLPHAVLDALLRRAVDRSFHRITVDGDTSTNDMVLLAATGENARHGDVTDPDDPRLADFTRALEEVAVSLAQQIVRDGEGASRFVTIRITGARDDAAARRVAFTIAESPLVKTAIAGGDPNWGRILAAAGRSGAVETGPAHWRLRIGDELVFADGAPHPAYDEKRAAAHMAGREIVITLDLGEGEGRFEAWTCDLTDGYIRINADYRS
;
A
#
# COMPACT_ATOMS: atom_id res chain seq x y z
N GLY A 1 17.84 -4.61 -3.77
CA GLY A 1 17.30 -5.26 -4.97
C GLY A 1 16.99 -4.21 -6.01
N ILE A 2 16.36 -4.61 -7.11
CA ILE A 2 15.83 -3.71 -8.16
C ILE A 2 14.37 -4.08 -8.44
N ALA A 3 13.56 -3.14 -8.93
CA ALA A 3 12.19 -3.42 -9.35
C ALA A 3 11.75 -2.57 -10.55
N LYS A 4 10.75 -3.06 -11.31
CA LYS A 4 10.11 -2.37 -12.43
C LYS A 4 8.59 -2.47 -12.31
N GLY A 5 7.91 -1.34 -12.44
CA GLY A 5 6.46 -1.18 -12.47
C GLY A 5 6.10 0.31 -12.49
N SER A 6 5.01 0.69 -13.15
CA SER A 6 4.60 2.10 -13.36
C SER A 6 3.10 2.22 -13.65
N GLY A 7 2.59 1.33 -14.50
CA GLY A 7 1.17 1.09 -14.78
C GLY A 7 0.87 -0.41 -14.86
N MET A 8 -0.41 -0.76 -14.87
CA MET A 8 -0.97 -2.07 -14.53
C MET A 8 -0.41 -2.57 -13.18
N ILE A 9 -0.50 -1.73 -12.16
CA ILE A 9 0.00 -2.08 -10.82
C ILE A 9 -1.21 -2.35 -9.94
N ARG A 10 -1.56 -3.63 -9.86
CA ARG A 10 -2.33 -4.21 -8.75
C ARG A 10 -1.86 -5.64 -8.46
N PRO A 11 -0.79 -5.84 -7.66
CA PRO A 11 -0.25 -7.17 -7.44
C PRO A 11 -1.18 -8.05 -6.58
N ASP A 12 -2.03 -8.80 -7.25
CA ASP A 12 -2.52 -10.13 -6.83
C ASP A 12 -1.74 -11.20 -7.66
N MET A 13 -0.44 -10.93 -7.84
CA MET A 13 0.48 -11.52 -8.82
C MET A 13 0.00 -11.47 -10.29
N ALA A 14 -0.06 -10.27 -10.88
CA ALA A 14 0.10 -10.18 -12.34
C ALA A 14 0.84 -8.97 -12.99
N THR A 15 1.30 -7.90 -12.34
CA THR A 15 2.52 -7.18 -12.84
C THR A 15 3.27 -6.33 -11.83
N MET A 16 4.55 -6.64 -11.77
CA MET A 16 5.71 -5.92 -11.27
C MET A 16 6.88 -6.92 -11.41
N LEU A 17 8.09 -6.47 -11.71
CA LEU A 17 9.26 -7.34 -11.78
C LEU A 17 10.27 -6.89 -10.74
N ALA A 18 10.45 -7.67 -9.66
CA ALA A 18 11.42 -7.38 -8.60
C ALA A 18 12.47 -8.48 -8.45
N PHE A 19 13.73 -8.07 -8.41
CA PHE A 19 14.88 -8.96 -8.28
C PHE A 19 15.68 -8.60 -7.03
N LEU A 20 15.67 -9.51 -6.07
CA LEU A 20 16.32 -9.41 -4.77
C LEU A 20 17.53 -10.34 -4.74
N PHE A 21 18.62 -9.88 -4.14
CA PHE A 21 19.90 -10.58 -4.14
C PHE A 21 20.51 -10.55 -2.73
N THR A 22 21.05 -11.68 -2.28
CA THR A 22 21.77 -11.81 -1.01
C THR A 22 22.91 -12.82 -1.12
N ASN A 23 23.85 -12.78 -0.17
CA ASN A 23 24.88 -13.80 0.01
C ASN A 23 24.63 -14.70 1.24
N ALA A 24 23.50 -14.55 1.92
CA ALA A 24 23.08 -15.44 3.01
C ALA A 24 23.00 -16.91 2.53
N ARG A 25 23.39 -17.86 3.40
CA ARG A 25 23.38 -19.30 3.10
C ARG A 25 22.12 -19.95 3.67
N LEU A 26 21.00 -19.76 2.99
CA LEU A 26 19.69 -20.26 3.45
C LEU A 26 19.13 -21.33 2.47
N PRO A 27 18.51 -22.41 2.97
CA PRO A 27 17.81 -23.38 2.14
C PRO A 27 16.64 -22.75 1.36
N HIS A 28 16.29 -23.32 0.21
CA HIS A 28 15.18 -22.86 -0.62
C HIS A 28 13.86 -22.68 0.16
N ALA A 29 13.50 -23.63 1.03
CA ALA A 29 12.27 -23.57 1.82
C ALA A 29 12.25 -22.39 2.81
N VAL A 30 13.42 -22.00 3.36
CA VAL A 30 13.56 -20.82 4.21
C VAL A 30 13.43 -19.55 3.36
N LEU A 31 14.11 -19.50 2.21
CA LEU A 31 14.06 -18.34 1.31
C LEU A 31 12.66 -18.08 0.74
N ASP A 32 11.93 -19.12 0.34
CA ASP A 32 10.56 -19.02 -0.16
C ASP A 32 9.59 -18.50 0.92
N ALA A 33 9.66 -19.05 2.14
CA ALA A 33 8.83 -18.61 3.25
C ALA A 33 9.10 -17.14 3.65
N LEU A 34 10.36 -16.74 3.70
CA LEU A 34 10.75 -15.35 3.98
C LEU A 34 10.39 -14.40 2.84
N LEU A 35 10.51 -14.85 1.59
CA LEU A 35 10.11 -14.06 0.41
C LEU A 35 8.61 -13.80 0.42
N ARG A 36 7.76 -14.80 0.66
CA ARG A 36 6.30 -14.62 0.76
C ARG A 36 5.93 -13.57 1.80
N ARG A 37 6.49 -13.69 3.02
CA ARG A 37 6.30 -12.72 4.11
C ARG A 37 6.71 -11.30 3.69
N ALA A 38 7.84 -11.14 3.00
CA ALA A 38 8.29 -9.85 2.49
C ALA A 38 7.33 -9.30 1.42
N VAL A 39 6.86 -10.12 0.48
CA VAL A 39 5.93 -9.74 -0.61
C VAL A 39 4.55 -9.33 -0.05
N ASP A 40 4.00 -10.09 0.90
CA ASP A 40 2.73 -9.78 1.60
C ASP A 40 2.80 -8.48 2.43
N ARG A 41 4.02 -8.07 2.82
CA ARG A 41 4.28 -6.82 3.53
C ARG A 41 4.74 -5.67 2.61
N SER A 42 4.89 -5.91 1.31
CA SER A 42 5.36 -4.93 0.32
C SER A 42 4.49 -4.89 -0.94
N PHE A 43 4.78 -5.72 -1.94
CA PHE A 43 4.16 -5.64 -3.27
C PHE A 43 2.67 -6.00 -3.26
N HIS A 44 2.17 -6.90 -2.40
CA HIS A 44 0.72 -7.17 -2.27
C HIS A 44 -0.08 -6.03 -1.60
N ARG A 45 0.57 -4.88 -1.33
CA ARG A 45 0.00 -3.68 -0.71
C ARG A 45 -0.01 -2.45 -1.62
N ILE A 46 0.54 -2.53 -2.84
CA ILE A 46 0.57 -1.39 -3.77
C ILE A 46 -0.55 -1.42 -4.80
N THR A 47 -1.00 -0.25 -5.24
CA THR A 47 -1.82 -0.09 -6.44
C THR A 47 -1.58 1.25 -7.13
N VAL A 48 -1.54 1.30 -8.47
CA VAL A 48 -1.53 2.57 -9.24
C VAL A 48 -2.91 2.82 -9.82
N ASP A 49 -3.40 1.88 -10.62
CA ASP A 49 -4.60 1.98 -11.46
C ASP A 49 -5.68 0.97 -11.04
N GLY A 50 -5.27 -0.16 -10.46
CA GLY A 50 -6.15 -1.26 -10.05
C GLY A 50 -6.11 -2.46 -11.00
N ASP A 51 -5.36 -2.37 -12.11
CA ASP A 51 -5.30 -3.41 -13.13
C ASP A 51 -4.20 -4.44 -12.82
N THR A 52 -4.61 -5.69 -12.65
CA THR A 52 -3.74 -6.86 -12.50
C THR A 52 -3.44 -7.43 -13.90
N SER A 53 -2.18 -7.38 -14.38
CA SER A 53 -1.80 -7.77 -15.77
C SER A 53 -1.60 -9.29 -16.00
N THR A 54 -0.46 -9.73 -16.55
CA THR A 54 -0.17 -11.13 -16.93
C THR A 54 1.24 -11.67 -16.59
N ASN A 55 2.11 -10.87 -15.97
CA ASN A 55 3.56 -11.14 -15.83
C ASN A 55 4.21 -10.61 -14.52
N ASP A 56 3.60 -10.78 -13.34
CA ASP A 56 4.27 -10.51 -12.05
C ASP A 56 5.41 -11.50 -11.81
N MET A 57 6.50 -11.01 -11.21
CA MET A 57 7.55 -11.89 -10.68
C MET A 57 8.35 -11.19 -9.58
N VAL A 58 8.45 -11.83 -8.42
CA VAL A 58 9.46 -11.51 -7.41
C VAL A 58 10.42 -12.68 -7.30
N LEU A 59 11.70 -12.42 -7.51
CA LEU A 59 12.77 -13.42 -7.45
C LEU A 59 13.77 -13.04 -6.36
N LEU A 60 14.11 -13.99 -5.48
CA LEU A 60 15.17 -13.85 -4.48
C LEU A 60 16.30 -14.84 -4.79
N ALA A 61 17.46 -14.33 -5.20
CA ALA A 61 18.67 -15.12 -5.41
C ALA A 61 19.58 -15.02 -4.17
N ALA A 62 20.04 -16.17 -3.67
CA ALA A 62 20.97 -16.28 -2.55
C ALA A 62 22.25 -17.02 -2.98
N THR A 63 23.42 -16.37 -2.94
CA THR A 63 24.68 -16.98 -3.42
C THR A 63 25.35 -17.88 -2.38
N GLY A 64 25.06 -17.68 -1.08
CA GLY A 64 25.72 -18.40 0.02
C GLY A 64 27.23 -18.15 0.15
N GLU A 65 27.77 -17.16 -0.55
CA GLU A 65 29.20 -16.78 -0.56
C GLU A 65 29.57 -15.95 0.67
N ASN A 66 30.70 -16.27 1.31
CA ASN A 66 31.21 -15.53 2.47
C ASN A 66 30.21 -15.37 3.64
N ALA A 67 29.19 -16.23 3.71
CA ALA A 67 28.19 -16.24 4.78
C ALA A 67 28.85 -16.42 6.16
N ARG A 68 28.52 -15.54 7.11
CA ARG A 68 29.13 -15.50 8.46
C ARG A 68 28.17 -15.95 9.57
N HIS A 69 27.36 -16.95 9.27
CA HIS A 69 26.40 -17.55 10.21
C HIS A 69 26.46 -19.09 10.10
N GLY A 70 26.08 -19.79 11.16
CA GLY A 70 25.85 -21.23 11.10
C GLY A 70 24.57 -21.57 10.34
N ASP A 71 24.35 -22.85 10.06
CA ASP A 71 23.18 -23.30 9.30
C ASP A 71 21.85 -22.93 9.96
N VAL A 72 20.86 -22.62 9.13
CA VAL A 72 19.48 -22.30 9.51
C VAL A 72 18.54 -23.08 8.60
N THR A 73 17.64 -23.87 9.19
CA THR A 73 16.70 -24.75 8.45
C THR A 73 15.24 -24.37 8.65
N ASP A 74 14.96 -23.43 9.55
CA ASP A 74 13.63 -23.00 9.98
C ASP A 74 13.45 -21.51 9.64
N PRO A 75 12.40 -21.09 8.91
CA PRO A 75 12.14 -19.68 8.61
C PRO A 75 11.71 -18.83 9.83
N ASP A 76 11.41 -19.46 10.97
CA ASP A 76 11.07 -18.81 12.23
C ASP A 76 12.22 -18.83 13.26
N ASP A 77 13.42 -19.25 12.84
CA ASP A 77 14.63 -19.18 13.66
C ASP A 77 14.95 -17.73 14.07
N PRO A 78 15.08 -17.41 15.38
CA PRO A 78 15.36 -16.04 15.84
C PRO A 78 16.61 -15.40 15.25
N ARG A 79 17.59 -16.20 14.77
CA ARG A 79 18.79 -15.71 14.09
C ARG A 79 18.49 -15.02 12.74
N LEU A 80 17.30 -15.24 12.18
CA LEU A 80 16.83 -14.61 10.95
C LEU A 80 16.26 -13.20 11.16
N ALA A 81 15.98 -12.76 12.39
CA ALA A 81 15.21 -11.54 12.66
C ALA A 81 15.72 -10.30 11.89
N ASP A 82 17.03 -10.04 11.91
CA ASP A 82 17.64 -8.93 11.15
C ASP A 82 17.64 -9.14 9.64
N PHE A 83 17.76 -10.39 9.17
CA PHE A 83 17.69 -10.71 7.73
C PHE A 83 16.26 -10.51 7.20
N THR A 84 15.26 -11.03 7.91
CA THR A 84 13.83 -10.84 7.59
C THR A 84 13.47 -9.36 7.57
N ARG A 85 13.89 -8.61 8.61
CA ARG A 85 13.69 -7.15 8.67
C ARG A 85 14.35 -6.44 7.48
N ALA A 86 15.60 -6.73 7.15
CA ALA A 86 16.30 -6.11 6.02
C ALA A 86 15.67 -6.48 4.66
N LEU A 87 15.17 -7.72 4.51
CA LEU A 87 14.46 -8.18 3.32
C LEU A 87 13.12 -7.43 3.16
N GLU A 88 12.35 -7.28 4.24
CA GLU A 88 11.12 -6.49 4.29
C GLU A 88 11.39 -5.00 3.98
N GLU A 89 12.40 -4.38 4.61
CA GLU A 89 12.79 -2.98 4.38
C GLU A 89 13.12 -2.71 2.92
N VAL A 90 13.91 -3.59 2.28
CA VAL A 90 14.24 -3.48 0.85
C VAL A 90 13.01 -3.70 -0.04
N ALA A 91 12.17 -4.68 0.28
CA ALA A 91 10.98 -4.98 -0.52
C ALA A 91 9.94 -3.85 -0.43
N VAL A 92 9.66 -3.33 0.77
CA VAL A 92 8.78 -2.17 0.99
C VAL A 92 9.33 -0.93 0.28
N SER A 93 10.63 -0.67 0.39
CA SER A 93 11.27 0.46 -0.29
C SER A 93 11.08 0.40 -1.82
N LEU A 94 11.23 -0.78 -2.42
CA LEU A 94 11.02 -0.99 -3.86
C LEU A 94 9.54 -0.90 -4.26
N ALA A 95 8.64 -1.48 -3.47
CA ALA A 95 7.20 -1.40 -3.70
C ALA A 95 6.70 0.06 -3.67
N GLN A 96 7.13 0.86 -2.69
CA GLN A 96 6.76 2.27 -2.64
C GLN A 96 7.44 3.12 -3.73
N GLN A 97 8.61 2.73 -4.24
CA GLN A 97 9.25 3.40 -5.38
C GLN A 97 8.40 3.23 -6.65
N ILE A 98 7.85 2.04 -6.91
CA ILE A 98 6.91 1.79 -8.03
C ILE A 98 5.70 2.72 -7.95
N VAL A 99 5.15 2.94 -6.75
CA VAL A 99 4.01 3.85 -6.56
C VAL A 99 4.39 5.32 -6.76
N ARG A 100 5.60 5.72 -6.36
CA ARG A 100 6.15 7.07 -6.58
C ARG A 100 6.50 7.36 -8.05
N ASP A 101 6.80 6.31 -8.82
CA ASP A 101 7.05 6.33 -10.27
C ASP A 101 5.81 5.87 -11.08
N GLY A 102 4.62 5.89 -10.45
CA GLY A 102 3.36 5.57 -11.09
C GLY A 102 3.04 6.52 -12.24
N GLU A 103 2.41 6.01 -13.30
CA GLU A 103 2.26 6.75 -14.56
C GLU A 103 1.49 8.07 -14.38
N GLY A 104 2.20 9.20 -14.50
CA GLY A 104 1.64 10.54 -14.29
C GLY A 104 1.35 10.90 -12.83
N ALA A 105 1.79 10.10 -11.85
CA ALA A 105 1.62 10.39 -10.43
C ALA A 105 2.34 11.68 -10.03
N SER A 106 1.72 12.47 -9.14
CA SER A 106 2.34 13.65 -8.51
C SER A 106 2.57 13.45 -7.01
N ARG A 107 1.74 12.62 -6.37
CA ARG A 107 1.73 12.34 -4.92
C ARG A 107 1.76 10.84 -4.64
N PHE A 108 2.51 10.46 -3.61
CA PHE A 108 2.40 9.18 -2.93
C PHE A 108 1.31 9.25 -1.86
N VAL A 109 0.60 8.15 -1.66
CA VAL A 109 -0.57 8.05 -0.77
C VAL A 109 -0.46 6.78 0.07
N THR A 110 -0.65 6.91 1.38
CA THR A 110 -0.73 5.79 2.33
C THR A 110 -2.15 5.73 2.89
N ILE A 111 -2.89 4.66 2.58
CA ILE A 111 -4.20 4.37 3.14
C ILE A 111 -4.02 3.37 4.29
N ARG A 112 -4.27 3.83 5.52
CA ARG A 112 -4.29 3.00 6.74
C ARG A 112 -5.72 2.68 7.13
N ILE A 113 -6.03 1.40 7.28
CA ILE A 113 -7.26 0.93 7.91
C ILE A 113 -6.91 0.27 9.23
N THR A 114 -7.61 0.66 10.29
CA THR A 114 -7.56 0.03 11.62
C THR A 114 -8.98 -0.22 12.10
N GLY A 115 -9.13 -0.95 13.20
CA GLY A 115 -10.44 -1.18 13.78
C GLY A 115 -11.37 -2.06 12.93
N ALA A 116 -10.89 -2.77 11.91
CA ALA A 116 -11.74 -3.65 11.11
C ALA A 116 -12.03 -4.96 11.85
N ARG A 117 -13.10 -5.67 11.48
CA ARG A 117 -13.39 -7.02 12.00
C ARG A 117 -12.21 -8.00 11.83
N ASP A 118 -11.52 -7.94 10.69
CA ASP A 118 -10.36 -8.78 10.34
C ASP A 118 -9.42 -8.10 9.31
N ASP A 119 -8.17 -8.57 9.20
CA ASP A 119 -7.16 -8.00 8.28
C ASP A 119 -7.58 -8.10 6.80
N ALA A 120 -8.42 -9.07 6.42
CA ALA A 120 -8.92 -9.20 5.06
C ALA A 120 -10.04 -8.17 4.76
N ALA A 121 -10.88 -7.84 5.74
CA ALA A 121 -11.80 -6.72 5.69
C ALA A 121 -11.03 -5.40 5.58
N ALA A 122 -10.00 -5.21 6.41
CA ALA A 122 -9.11 -4.05 6.31
C ALA A 122 -8.45 -3.94 4.92
N ARG A 123 -7.96 -5.05 4.34
CA ARG A 123 -7.45 -5.09 2.95
C ARG A 123 -8.51 -4.62 1.95
N ARG A 124 -9.75 -5.13 2.02
CA ARG A 124 -10.85 -4.73 1.12
C ARG A 124 -11.17 -3.23 1.23
N VAL A 125 -11.29 -2.69 2.45
CA VAL A 125 -11.56 -1.25 2.66
C VAL A 125 -10.40 -0.39 2.12
N ALA A 126 -9.15 -0.75 2.46
CA ALA A 126 -7.96 0.01 2.06
C ALA A 126 -7.86 0.14 0.54
N PHE A 127 -8.02 -0.98 -0.17
CA PHE A 127 -7.97 -1.01 -1.63
C PHE A 127 -9.18 -0.33 -2.29
N THR A 128 -10.40 -0.49 -1.76
CA THR A 128 -11.59 0.20 -2.31
C THR A 128 -11.46 1.73 -2.26
N ILE A 129 -10.75 2.27 -1.25
CA ILE A 129 -10.37 3.69 -1.17
C ILE A 129 -9.25 4.01 -2.16
N ALA A 130 -8.16 3.23 -2.15
CA ALA A 130 -6.97 3.47 -2.97
C ALA A 130 -7.24 3.44 -4.49
N GLU A 131 -8.13 2.55 -4.93
CA GLU A 131 -8.55 2.37 -6.32
C GLU A 131 -9.64 3.38 -6.75
N SER A 132 -10.24 4.13 -5.83
CA SER A 132 -11.39 4.99 -6.13
C SER A 132 -11.00 6.21 -6.97
N PRO A 133 -11.47 6.36 -8.23
CA PRO A 133 -11.08 7.48 -9.08
C PRO A 133 -11.48 8.84 -8.49
N LEU A 134 -12.58 8.90 -7.74
CA LEU A 134 -12.99 10.10 -7.03
C LEU A 134 -12.01 10.46 -5.90
N VAL A 135 -11.48 9.49 -5.15
CA VAL A 135 -10.46 9.75 -4.13
C VAL A 135 -9.15 10.16 -4.78
N LYS A 136 -8.66 9.41 -5.78
CA LYS A 136 -7.41 9.71 -6.49
C LYS A 136 -7.41 11.08 -7.17
N THR A 137 -8.54 11.52 -7.74
CA THR A 137 -8.67 12.88 -8.33
C THR A 137 -8.84 13.99 -7.29
N ALA A 138 -9.46 13.74 -6.14
CA ALA A 138 -9.46 14.71 -5.04
C ALA A 138 -8.03 14.91 -4.50
N ILE A 139 -7.27 13.81 -4.36
CA ILE A 139 -5.85 13.86 -4.00
C ILE A 139 -5.03 14.64 -5.04
N ALA A 140 -5.25 14.42 -6.34
CA ALA A 140 -4.60 15.20 -7.40
C ALA A 140 -4.88 16.73 -7.26
N GLY A 141 -6.13 17.09 -6.97
CA GLY A 141 -6.54 18.48 -6.73
C GLY A 141 -6.08 19.08 -5.40
N GLY A 142 -5.58 18.27 -4.45
CA GLY A 142 -5.29 18.72 -3.09
C GLY A 142 -6.53 18.95 -2.22
N ASP A 143 -7.69 18.44 -2.65
CA ASP A 143 -8.99 18.56 -1.98
C ASP A 143 -9.09 17.52 -0.84
N PRO A 144 -9.20 17.93 0.45
CA PRO A 144 -9.32 17.04 1.61
C PRO A 144 -10.73 16.40 1.69
N ASN A 145 -11.16 15.75 0.60
CA ASN A 145 -12.53 15.31 0.37
C ASN A 145 -12.88 14.03 1.16
N TRP A 146 -13.01 14.20 2.47
CA TRP A 146 -13.40 13.14 3.39
C TRP A 146 -14.69 12.42 2.97
N GLY A 147 -15.67 13.14 2.39
CA GLY A 147 -16.90 12.54 1.87
C GLY A 147 -16.66 11.47 0.79
N ARG A 148 -15.74 11.71 -0.16
CA ARG A 148 -15.34 10.71 -1.17
C ARG A 148 -14.62 9.51 -0.56
N ILE A 149 -13.83 9.72 0.50
CA ILE A 149 -13.12 8.64 1.22
C ILE A 149 -14.14 7.77 1.98
N LEU A 150 -15.06 8.37 2.73
CA LEU A 150 -16.12 7.65 3.45
C LEU A 150 -17.02 6.86 2.49
N ALA A 151 -17.41 7.46 1.35
CA ALA A 151 -18.20 6.79 0.33
C ALA A 151 -17.47 5.58 -0.31
N ALA A 152 -16.14 5.69 -0.49
CA ALA A 152 -15.32 4.57 -0.96
C ALA A 152 -15.17 3.47 0.09
N ALA A 153 -15.03 3.83 1.38
CA ALA A 153 -15.02 2.85 2.47
C ALA A 153 -16.36 2.11 2.60
N GLY A 154 -17.49 2.83 2.53
CA GLY A 154 -18.83 2.26 2.70
C GLY A 154 -19.25 1.29 1.59
N ARG A 155 -18.80 1.51 0.35
CA ARG A 155 -19.10 0.61 -0.79
C ARG A 155 -18.20 -0.64 -0.88
N SER A 156 -17.27 -0.84 0.07
CA SER A 156 -16.27 -1.93 0.04
C SER A 156 -16.84 -3.34 0.25
N GLY A 157 -18.10 -3.47 0.70
CA GLY A 157 -18.67 -4.75 1.12
C GLY A 157 -17.93 -5.39 2.31
N ALA A 158 -17.22 -4.57 3.10
CA ALA A 158 -16.31 -5.03 4.15
C ALA A 158 -16.50 -4.31 5.50
N VAL A 159 -17.56 -3.51 5.64
CA VAL A 159 -17.99 -2.84 6.87
C VAL A 159 -19.39 -3.33 7.23
N GLU A 160 -19.66 -3.54 8.52
CA GLU A 160 -20.92 -4.01 9.07
C GLU A 160 -21.66 -2.93 9.89
N THR A 161 -20.96 -2.11 10.68
CA THR A 161 -21.61 -1.13 11.59
C THR A 161 -21.95 0.22 10.95
N GLY A 162 -21.38 0.50 9.77
CA GLY A 162 -21.48 1.81 9.13
C GLY A 162 -20.73 2.92 9.91
N PRO A 163 -20.86 4.19 9.47
CA PRO A 163 -19.97 5.28 9.88
C PRO A 163 -20.14 5.80 11.32
N ALA A 164 -21.07 5.24 12.10
CA ALA A 164 -21.39 5.71 13.46
C ALA A 164 -20.25 5.56 14.48
N HIS A 165 -19.24 4.73 14.19
CA HIS A 165 -18.05 4.51 15.04
C HIS A 165 -16.73 4.81 14.32
N TRP A 166 -16.79 5.24 13.06
CA TRP A 166 -15.59 5.48 12.25
C TRP A 166 -14.86 6.76 12.67
N ARG A 167 -13.54 6.75 12.52
CA ARG A 167 -12.67 7.91 12.78
C ARG A 167 -11.66 8.09 11.64
N LEU A 168 -11.87 9.13 10.84
CA LEU A 168 -11.06 9.44 9.66
C LEU A 168 -10.09 10.59 9.94
N ARG A 169 -8.81 10.37 9.64
CA ARG A 169 -7.76 11.38 9.64
C ARG A 169 -7.17 11.61 8.25
N ILE A 170 -6.85 12.86 7.96
CA ILE A 170 -6.08 13.30 6.80
C ILE A 170 -4.83 13.98 7.35
N GLY A 171 -3.67 13.31 7.24
CA GLY A 171 -2.51 13.61 8.08
C GLY A 171 -2.85 13.36 9.55
N ASP A 172 -2.51 14.33 10.42
CA ASP A 172 -2.90 14.30 11.84
C ASP A 172 -4.33 14.81 12.09
N GLU A 173 -4.94 15.49 11.12
CA GLU A 173 -6.22 16.18 11.28
C GLU A 173 -7.38 15.18 11.31
N LEU A 174 -8.11 15.13 12.45
CA LEU A 174 -9.33 14.34 12.60
C LEU A 174 -10.51 15.08 11.95
N VAL A 175 -10.89 14.63 10.75
CA VAL A 175 -11.89 15.29 9.88
C VAL A 175 -13.31 14.80 10.14
N PHE A 176 -13.46 13.53 10.50
CA PHE A 176 -14.74 12.87 10.76
C PHE A 176 -14.59 11.89 11.92
N ALA A 177 -15.56 11.88 12.83
CA ALA A 177 -15.61 11.00 13.97
C ALA A 177 -17.06 10.70 14.35
N ASP A 178 -17.30 9.46 14.80
CA ASP A 178 -18.49 9.09 15.57
C ASP A 178 -19.83 9.46 14.86
N GLY A 179 -19.85 9.29 13.53
CA GLY A 179 -21.00 9.53 12.65
C GLY A 179 -21.09 10.93 12.00
N ALA A 180 -20.21 11.89 12.34
CA ALA A 180 -20.30 13.26 11.85
C ALA A 180 -18.92 13.90 11.51
N PRO A 181 -18.88 15.02 10.78
CA PRO A 181 -17.68 15.87 10.71
C PRO A 181 -17.25 16.27 12.12
N HIS A 182 -15.96 16.16 12.41
CA HIS A 182 -15.46 16.35 13.77
C HIS A 182 -15.58 17.85 14.19
N PRO A 183 -16.10 18.20 15.38
CA PRO A 183 -16.38 19.60 15.73
C PRO A 183 -15.19 20.57 15.76
N ALA A 184 -13.95 20.05 15.84
CA ALA A 184 -12.72 20.84 15.78
C ALA A 184 -11.98 20.74 14.43
N TYR A 185 -12.62 20.15 13.41
CA TYR A 185 -12.08 20.00 12.06
C TYR A 185 -11.74 21.37 11.45
N ASP A 186 -10.50 21.51 11.00
CA ASP A 186 -10.01 22.65 10.24
C ASP A 186 -9.55 22.20 8.86
N GLU A 187 -10.38 22.52 7.86
CA GLU A 187 -10.14 22.23 6.45
C GLU A 187 -8.77 22.72 5.98
N LYS A 188 -8.21 23.80 6.56
CA LYS A 188 -6.89 24.32 6.19
C LYS A 188 -5.76 23.39 6.63
N ARG A 189 -5.91 22.67 7.76
CA ARG A 189 -4.90 21.72 8.24
C ARG A 189 -4.89 20.46 7.37
N ALA A 190 -6.07 19.94 7.02
CA ALA A 190 -6.18 18.84 6.06
C ALA A 190 -5.72 19.24 4.65
N ALA A 191 -6.12 20.42 4.14
CA ALA A 191 -5.68 20.91 2.83
C ALA A 191 -4.16 21.16 2.76
N ALA A 192 -3.54 21.67 3.83
CA ALA A 192 -2.09 21.85 3.89
C ALA A 192 -1.33 20.50 3.79
N HIS A 193 -1.86 19.44 4.39
CA HIS A 193 -1.34 18.08 4.22
C HIS A 193 -1.55 17.58 2.78
N MET A 194 -2.74 17.77 2.22
CA MET A 194 -3.11 17.37 0.84
C MET A 194 -2.36 18.14 -0.27
N ALA A 195 -1.77 19.28 0.05
CA ALA A 195 -0.82 20.00 -0.81
C ALA A 195 0.58 19.37 -0.83
N GLY A 196 0.90 18.47 0.11
CA GLY A 196 2.15 17.72 0.16
C GLY A 196 2.26 16.62 -0.89
N ARG A 197 3.46 16.02 -1.00
CA ARG A 197 3.74 14.88 -1.90
C ARG A 197 3.52 13.51 -1.26
N GLU A 198 3.35 13.44 0.06
CA GLU A 198 3.31 12.21 0.86
C GLU A 198 2.04 12.23 1.73
N ILE A 199 0.95 11.68 1.20
CA ILE A 199 -0.40 11.81 1.77
C ILE A 199 -0.78 10.60 2.62
N VAL A 200 -0.74 10.75 3.94
CA VAL A 200 -1.34 9.76 4.87
C VAL A 200 -2.84 10.02 5.02
N ILE A 201 -3.65 8.97 4.86
CA ILE A 201 -5.08 8.91 5.22
C ILE A 201 -5.24 7.71 6.17
N THR A 202 -5.89 7.90 7.32
CA THR A 202 -6.12 6.82 8.30
C THR A 202 -7.60 6.75 8.67
N LEU A 203 -8.23 5.60 8.44
CA LEU A 203 -9.62 5.33 8.82
C LEU A 203 -9.67 4.19 9.84
N ASP A 204 -10.08 4.49 11.06
CA ASP A 204 -10.50 3.48 12.02
C ASP A 204 -12.00 3.18 11.83
N LEU A 205 -12.39 1.91 11.93
CA LEU A 205 -13.77 1.44 11.72
C LEU A 205 -14.53 1.12 13.02
N GLY A 206 -13.84 0.84 14.14
CA GLY A 206 -14.47 0.51 15.43
C GLY A 206 -15.11 -0.89 15.56
N GLU A 207 -14.83 -1.82 14.64
CA GLU A 207 -15.43 -3.16 14.52
C GLU A 207 -14.56 -4.33 15.06
N GLY A 208 -13.26 -4.14 15.25
CA GLY A 208 -12.34 -5.21 15.69
C GLY A 208 -10.86 -4.79 15.76
N GLU A 209 -9.94 -5.76 15.64
CA GLU A 209 -8.46 -5.53 15.69
C GLU A 209 -7.78 -5.58 14.31
N GLY A 210 -8.56 -5.81 13.26
CA GLY A 210 -8.11 -5.96 11.88
C GLY A 210 -7.51 -4.67 11.31
N ARG A 211 -6.37 -4.80 10.62
CA ARG A 211 -5.61 -3.67 10.10
C ARG A 211 -4.94 -3.95 8.77
N PHE A 212 -4.83 -2.93 7.93
CA PHE A 212 -4.10 -2.99 6.67
C PHE A 212 -3.51 -1.61 6.33
N GLU A 213 -2.37 -1.61 5.66
CA GLU A 213 -1.80 -0.41 5.05
C GLU A 213 -1.60 -0.70 3.57
N ALA A 214 -2.18 0.13 2.70
CA ALA A 214 -2.02 0.08 1.26
C ALA A 214 -1.37 1.39 0.77
N TRP A 215 -0.59 1.31 -0.30
CA TRP A 215 0.07 2.46 -0.91
C TRP A 215 -0.42 2.68 -2.35
N THR A 216 -0.74 3.92 -2.69
CA THR A 216 -1.17 4.31 -4.04
C THR A 216 -0.70 5.72 -4.40
N CYS A 217 -1.06 6.18 -5.58
CA CYS A 217 -0.83 7.53 -6.09
C CYS A 217 -2.16 8.30 -6.27
N ASP A 218 -2.07 9.54 -6.73
CA ASP A 218 -3.20 10.28 -7.27
C ASP A 218 -3.62 9.80 -8.69
N LEU A 219 -4.59 10.48 -9.33
CA LEU A 219 -4.99 10.24 -10.72
C LEU A 219 -5.03 11.58 -11.45
N THR A 220 -4.22 11.71 -12.51
CA THR A 220 -3.93 12.98 -13.18
C THR A 220 -4.16 12.89 -14.69
N ASP A 221 -4.22 14.04 -15.36
CA ASP A 221 -4.21 14.12 -16.83
C ASP A 221 -2.93 13.51 -17.45
N GLY A 222 -1.85 13.37 -16.66
CA GLY A 222 -0.61 12.71 -17.06
C GLY A 222 -0.81 11.21 -17.30
N TYR A 223 -1.52 10.52 -16.41
CA TYR A 223 -1.87 9.10 -16.57
C TYR A 223 -2.67 8.88 -17.86
N ILE A 224 -3.68 9.74 -18.09
CA ILE A 224 -4.55 9.69 -19.27
C ILE A 224 -3.73 9.89 -20.54
N ARG A 225 -2.85 10.89 -20.59
CA ARG A 225 -2.00 11.16 -21.76
C ARG A 225 -1.05 9.99 -22.06
N ILE A 226 -0.34 9.49 -21.04
CA ILE A 226 0.59 8.36 -21.19
C ILE A 226 -0.12 7.15 -21.79
N ASN A 227 -1.31 6.81 -21.30
CA ASN A 227 -2.02 5.60 -21.72
C ASN A 227 -2.90 5.75 -22.97
N ALA A 228 -3.35 6.97 -23.30
CA ALA A 228 -4.05 7.24 -24.56
C ALA A 228 -3.09 7.27 -25.75
N ASP A 229 -1.94 7.93 -25.60
CA ASP A 229 -0.98 8.17 -26.70
C ASP A 229 0.02 6.99 -26.87
N TYR A 230 -0.02 5.96 -26.02
CA TYR A 230 0.97 4.86 -25.97
C TYR A 230 1.06 4.01 -27.26
N ARG A 231 0.09 4.13 -28.18
CA ARG A 231 -0.01 3.29 -29.40
C ARG A 231 -0.21 4.10 -30.69
N SER A 232 0.03 5.41 -30.67
CA SER A 232 -0.10 6.34 -31.80
C SER A 232 1.24 6.89 -32.27
#